data_AF-A0AA38ZHJ7-F1
#
_entry.id   AF-A0AA38ZHJ7-F1
#
_cell.length_a   1.000
_cell.length_b   1.000
_cell.length_c   1.000
_cell.angle_alpha   90.00
_cell.angle_beta   90.00
_cell.angle_gamma   90.00
#
_symmetry.space_group_name_H-M   'P 1'
#
loop_
_entity.id
_entity.type
_entity.pdbx_description
1 polymer ?
#
loop_
_entity_poly.entity_id
_entity_poly.type
_entity_poly.pdbx_seq_one_letter_code
_entity_poly.pdbx_strand_id
1 'polypeptide(L)'
;MESMWMGRHLFLTILLFASKAVTSQTIVTSLPGFSGTLPFTLETGYVGVGESEEVQLFYYFVESQSSPSQDPLMLYIAGGPGCSSLGSLLYENGPIYLNYQYYEGVVPSLNMSADAWTQGLNMIYVDAPVGTGFSYSNTSQGYYVDDAENAAQTYEFLRKWLVQHPDFLGNELYIAGVSYSGIPVPMIVNEIIEGNILGLSPSMNIKGYVLGSPVTDSFIDDNSKIPFAYGLTLISHELYNSAKTNCKGNYVNVSSEACALDIEAIDELLRYINVAQVLHPYCYPFTVKPSERPGNRRSSLEEANYRSCDLYSSVAISIWANDESVRAALNVRNVRGSYME
;
A
#
# COMPACT_ATOMS: atom_id res chain seq x y z
N MET A 1 7.92 -38.54 72.23
CA MET A 1 7.51 -39.01 70.90
C MET A 1 8.04 -38.02 69.88
N GLU A 2 9.06 -38.46 69.13
CA GLU A 2 9.58 -37.98 67.83
C GLU A 2 9.93 -36.48 67.68
N SER A 3 11.17 -36.01 67.55
CA SER A 3 12.30 -36.26 66.62
C SER A 3 12.10 -35.78 65.16
N MET A 4 12.80 -34.68 64.84
CA MET A 4 13.72 -34.53 63.69
C MET A 4 13.16 -34.22 62.28
N TRP A 5 14.01 -33.53 61.48
CA TRP A 5 13.95 -33.14 60.04
C TRP A 5 13.23 -31.80 59.76
N MET A 6 13.88 -30.66 59.45
CA MET A 6 15.01 -30.31 58.59
C MET A 6 14.78 -30.57 57.08
N GLY A 7 14.42 -29.49 56.36
CA GLY A 7 14.91 -29.21 55.01
C GLY A 7 14.02 -29.53 53.80
N ARG A 8 14.04 -28.58 52.84
CA ARG A 8 13.61 -28.65 51.42
C ARG A 8 12.09 -28.52 51.22
N HIS A 9 11.53 -27.65 50.37
CA HIS A 9 11.87 -27.18 49.02
C HIS A 9 11.20 -25.79 48.84
N LEU A 10 11.88 -24.67 48.58
CA LEU A 10 12.46 -24.20 47.30
C LEU A 10 11.60 -24.49 46.05
N PHE A 11 11.25 -23.39 45.36
CA PHE A 11 10.66 -23.31 44.01
C PHE A 11 9.23 -23.84 43.80
N LEU A 12 8.25 -22.95 43.84
CA LEU A 12 7.13 -23.01 42.89
C LEU A 12 7.33 -21.92 41.84
N THR A 13 8.06 -22.32 40.79
CA THR A 13 7.92 -21.93 39.39
C THR A 13 7.09 -20.67 39.11
N ILE A 14 7.80 -19.56 38.93
CA ILE A 14 7.44 -18.55 37.94
C ILE A 14 7.44 -19.29 36.59
N LEU A 15 6.26 -19.71 36.13
CA LEU A 15 6.05 -20.05 34.73
C LEU A 15 6.12 -18.72 33.97
N LEU A 16 7.34 -18.30 33.67
CA LEU A 16 7.63 -17.47 32.52
C LEU A 16 7.03 -18.22 31.34
N PHE A 17 5.84 -17.81 30.90
CA PHE A 17 5.50 -17.92 29.50
C PHE A 17 6.52 -17.08 28.75
N ALA A 18 7.71 -17.65 28.54
CA ALA A 18 8.44 -17.43 27.31
C ALA A 18 7.60 -18.11 26.23
N SER A 19 6.46 -17.49 25.88
CA SER A 19 6.05 -17.50 24.50
C SER A 19 7.30 -17.05 23.77
N LYS A 20 7.96 -18.00 23.08
CA LYS A 20 8.88 -17.63 22.02
C LYS A 20 8.04 -16.68 21.18
N ALA A 21 8.31 -15.38 21.28
CA ALA A 21 7.87 -14.47 20.25
C ALA A 21 8.49 -15.07 19.01
N VAL A 22 7.68 -15.78 18.22
CA VAL A 22 8.01 -16.01 16.83
C VAL A 22 8.02 -14.60 16.30
N THR A 23 9.21 -14.00 16.25
CA THR A 23 9.42 -12.67 15.71
C THR A 23 8.92 -12.77 14.28
N SER A 24 7.73 -12.24 14.04
CA SER A 24 7.12 -12.22 12.72
C SER A 24 7.67 -11.08 11.88
N GLN A 25 8.92 -10.70 12.14
CA GLN A 25 9.67 -9.67 11.44
C GLN A 25 11.04 -10.21 11.06
N THR A 26 11.61 -9.71 9.99
CA THR A 26 12.90 -10.16 9.44
C THR A 26 13.62 -8.99 8.80
N ILE A 27 14.87 -8.78 9.21
CA ILE A 27 15.77 -7.85 8.55
C ILE A 27 16.23 -8.47 7.24
N VAL A 28 15.87 -7.84 6.14
CA VAL A 28 16.24 -8.23 4.79
C VAL A 28 17.60 -7.61 4.47
N THR A 29 18.61 -8.44 4.28
CA THR A 29 19.97 -7.97 3.97
C THR A 29 20.30 -8.02 2.48
N SER A 30 19.54 -8.78 1.70
CA SER A 30 19.68 -8.89 0.25
C SER A 30 18.34 -9.14 -0.41
N LEU A 31 18.18 -8.64 -1.63
CA LEU A 31 17.01 -8.84 -2.47
C LEU A 31 17.44 -9.34 -3.85
N PRO A 32 16.77 -10.35 -4.43
CA PRO A 32 17.00 -10.73 -5.81
C PRO A 32 16.86 -9.53 -6.75
N GLY A 33 17.83 -9.36 -7.65
CA GLY A 33 17.92 -8.19 -8.53
C GLY A 33 18.79 -7.05 -7.99
N PHE A 34 19.03 -6.96 -6.67
CA PHE A 34 19.96 -5.99 -6.10
C PHE A 34 21.37 -6.59 -5.96
N SER A 35 22.40 -5.84 -6.37
CA SER A 35 23.78 -6.32 -6.30
C SER A 35 24.39 -6.06 -4.92
N GLY A 36 24.63 -7.13 -4.16
CA GLY A 36 25.28 -7.07 -2.84
C GLY A 36 24.29 -6.90 -1.68
N THR A 37 24.81 -6.46 -0.53
CA THR A 37 24.01 -6.17 0.67
C THR A 37 23.26 -4.86 0.49
N LEU A 38 22.01 -4.78 0.94
CA LEU A 38 21.25 -3.53 0.95
C LEU A 38 21.97 -2.47 1.81
N PRO A 39 22.16 -1.24 1.29
CA PRO A 39 22.84 -0.18 2.03
C PRO A 39 21.92 0.57 3.02
N PHE A 40 20.72 0.05 3.27
CA PHE A 40 19.71 0.59 4.18
C PHE A 40 19.05 -0.56 4.95
N THR A 41 18.47 -0.26 6.12
CA THR A 41 17.68 -1.23 6.88
C THR A 41 16.33 -1.41 6.21
N LEU A 42 16.06 -2.63 5.75
CA LEU A 42 14.73 -3.09 5.36
C LEU A 42 14.30 -4.18 6.32
N GLU A 43 13.19 -3.96 7.01
CA GLU A 43 12.50 -4.97 7.77
C GLU A 43 11.20 -5.34 7.05
N THR A 44 10.84 -6.62 7.09
CA THR A 44 9.53 -7.09 6.62
C THR A 44 8.89 -7.95 7.68
N GLY A 45 7.56 -7.97 7.73
CA GLY A 45 6.87 -8.77 8.73
C GLY A 45 5.37 -8.79 8.61
N TYR A 46 4.75 -9.51 9.54
CA TYR A 46 3.29 -9.58 9.69
C TYR A 46 2.89 -9.14 11.09
N VAL A 47 1.81 -8.37 11.17
CA VAL A 47 1.12 -8.06 12.43
C VAL A 47 -0.30 -8.58 12.33
N GLY A 48 -0.72 -9.35 13.33
CA GLY A 48 -2.08 -9.86 13.45
C GLY A 48 -3.03 -8.80 13.99
N VAL A 49 -4.21 -8.66 13.39
CA VAL A 49 -5.25 -7.67 13.75
C VAL A 49 -6.63 -8.33 13.74
N GLY A 50 -7.60 -7.69 14.40
CA GLY A 50 -8.93 -8.26 14.67
C GLY A 50 -8.96 -9.13 15.94
N GLU A 51 -10.16 -9.52 16.36
CA GLU A 51 -10.40 -10.16 17.68
C GLU A 51 -9.62 -11.46 17.89
N SER A 52 -9.40 -12.26 16.84
CA SER A 52 -8.65 -13.53 16.91
C SER A 52 -7.33 -13.49 16.15
N GLU A 53 -6.84 -12.30 15.80
CA GLU A 53 -5.66 -12.08 14.96
C GLU A 53 -5.72 -12.89 13.65
N GLU A 54 -6.92 -13.14 13.13
CA GLU A 54 -7.12 -13.92 11.93
C GLU A 54 -6.65 -13.19 10.68
N VAL A 55 -6.66 -11.85 10.70
CA VAL A 55 -6.10 -11.00 9.65
C VAL A 55 -4.64 -10.74 9.96
N GLN A 56 -3.77 -10.94 8.97
CA GLN A 56 -2.34 -10.75 9.05
C GLN A 56 -1.92 -9.71 8.01
N LEU A 57 -1.64 -8.49 8.46
CA LEU A 57 -1.18 -7.40 7.59
C LEU A 57 0.34 -7.47 7.43
N PHE A 58 0.80 -7.52 6.18
CA PHE A 58 2.21 -7.51 5.81
C PHE A 58 2.72 -6.08 5.67
N TYR A 59 3.96 -5.85 6.08
CA TYR A 59 4.61 -4.56 5.95
C TYR A 59 6.05 -4.66 5.47
N TYR A 60 6.51 -3.54 4.91
CA TYR A 60 7.90 -3.23 4.62
C TYR A 60 8.25 -1.97 5.40
N PHE A 61 9.19 -2.08 6.33
CA PHE A 61 9.70 -0.95 7.09
C PHE A 61 11.10 -0.61 6.60
N VAL A 62 11.30 0.64 6.18
CA VAL A 62 12.61 1.17 5.80
C VAL A 62 12.98 2.28 6.76
N GLU A 63 14.08 2.10 7.50
CA GLU A 63 14.62 3.14 8.38
C GLU A 63 15.12 4.33 7.56
N SER A 64 15.05 5.52 8.16
CA SER A 64 15.65 6.71 7.58
C SER A 64 17.15 6.51 7.34
N GLN A 65 17.64 6.97 6.20
CA GLN A 65 19.06 6.96 5.85
C GLN A 65 19.82 8.13 6.51
N SER A 66 19.12 9.00 7.24
CA SER A 66 19.71 10.10 8.02
C SER A 66 19.78 9.74 9.51
N SER A 67 18.77 10.11 10.31
CA SER A 67 18.75 9.90 11.77
C SER A 67 17.46 9.19 12.19
N PRO A 68 17.36 7.85 12.08
CA PRO A 68 16.14 7.09 12.38
C PRO A 68 15.45 7.45 13.71
N SER A 69 16.23 7.67 14.76
CA SER A 69 15.69 8.02 16.10
C SER A 69 15.12 9.44 16.23
N GLN A 70 15.36 10.31 15.25
CA GLN A 70 14.91 11.72 15.26
C GLN A 70 13.98 12.04 14.09
N ASP A 71 14.15 11.35 12.97
CA ASP A 71 13.40 11.58 11.74
C ASP A 71 11.95 11.09 11.88
N PRO A 72 10.96 11.75 11.26
CA PRO A 72 9.57 11.33 11.39
C PRO A 72 9.31 9.88 10.96
N LEU A 73 8.33 9.25 11.60
CA LEU A 73 7.75 7.97 11.20
C LEU A 73 6.54 8.23 10.31
N MET A 74 6.48 7.56 9.17
CA MET A 74 5.37 7.66 8.23
C MET A 74 4.83 6.28 7.91
N LEU A 75 3.53 6.07 8.17
CA LEU A 75 2.79 4.93 7.64
C LEU A 75 2.22 5.29 6.28
N TYR A 76 2.52 4.51 5.25
CA TYR A 76 2.13 4.75 3.86
C TYR A 76 1.21 3.63 3.34
N ILE A 77 0.08 4.02 2.75
CA ILE A 77 -0.93 3.11 2.21
C ILE A 77 -1.19 3.42 0.73
N ALA A 78 -0.85 2.48 -0.15
CA ALA A 78 -1.21 2.55 -1.56
C ALA A 78 -2.74 2.46 -1.78
N GLY A 79 -3.21 2.99 -2.91
CA GLY A 79 -4.64 3.09 -3.22
C GLY A 79 -5.25 1.81 -3.85
N GLY A 80 -5.96 1.98 -4.96
CA GLY A 80 -6.67 0.91 -5.66
C GLY A 80 -8.19 1.12 -5.60
N PRO A 81 -8.92 0.55 -4.62
CA PRO A 81 -8.48 -0.18 -3.42
C PRO A 81 -7.78 -1.52 -3.71
N GLY A 82 -6.87 -1.94 -2.82
CA GLY A 82 -6.23 -3.26 -2.89
C GLY A 82 -4.86 -3.30 -3.58
N CYS A 83 -4.31 -2.15 -3.99
CA CYS A 83 -2.97 -2.11 -4.57
C CYS A 83 -1.91 -2.27 -3.48
N SER A 84 -0.90 -3.11 -3.71
CA SER A 84 0.19 -3.31 -2.74
C SER A 84 1.05 -2.06 -2.60
N SER A 85 1.42 -1.74 -1.34
CA SER A 85 2.36 -0.66 -1.03
C SER A 85 3.80 -1.01 -1.44
N LEU A 86 4.07 -2.26 -1.85
CA LEU A 86 5.32 -2.62 -2.53
C LEU A 86 5.50 -1.83 -3.83
N GLY A 87 4.41 -1.52 -4.54
CA GLY A 87 4.46 -0.66 -5.72
C GLY A 87 5.02 0.71 -5.39
N SER A 88 4.54 1.34 -4.33
CA SER A 88 5.06 2.62 -3.85
C SER A 88 6.52 2.54 -3.43
N LEU A 89 6.92 1.45 -2.77
CA LEU A 89 8.32 1.21 -2.41
C LEU A 89 9.23 1.10 -3.65
N LEU A 90 8.80 0.39 -4.69
CA LEU A 90 9.64 0.07 -5.87
C LEU A 90 9.47 1.03 -7.06
N TYR A 91 8.51 1.94 -7.03
CA TYR A 91 8.18 2.79 -8.17
C TYR A 91 8.01 4.27 -7.81
N GLU A 92 7.55 4.57 -6.59
CA GLU A 92 7.18 5.94 -6.24
C GLU A 92 8.23 6.62 -5.36
N ASN A 93 8.43 6.15 -4.13
CA ASN A 93 9.13 6.93 -3.10
C ASN A 93 10.07 6.12 -2.20
N GLY A 94 10.25 4.82 -2.45
CA GLY A 94 11.19 4.00 -1.69
C GLY A 94 12.66 4.17 -2.11
N PRO A 95 13.59 3.51 -1.38
CA PRO A 95 15.04 3.63 -1.60
C PRO A 95 15.55 2.90 -2.84
N ILE A 96 14.71 2.08 -3.48
CA ILE A 96 15.06 1.25 -4.63
C ILE A 96 13.94 1.26 -5.65
N TYR A 97 14.29 1.04 -6.91
CA TYR A 97 13.32 0.82 -7.98
C TYR A 97 13.73 -0.34 -8.87
N LEU A 98 12.75 -1.00 -9.47
CA LEU A 98 12.98 -2.05 -10.47
C LEU A 98 13.34 -1.41 -11.82
N ASN A 99 14.40 -1.91 -12.44
CA ASN A 99 14.74 -1.55 -13.81
C ASN A 99 13.92 -2.38 -14.79
N TYR A 100 12.89 -1.75 -15.31
CA TYR A 100 11.89 -2.37 -16.18
C TYR A 100 12.33 -2.50 -17.65
N GLN A 101 13.43 -1.84 -18.07
CA GLN A 101 13.77 -1.71 -19.50
C GLN A 101 14.21 -3.03 -20.17
N TYR A 102 14.53 -4.08 -19.42
CA TYR A 102 15.04 -5.35 -19.94
C TYR A 102 14.51 -6.57 -19.16
N TYR A 103 13.20 -6.85 -19.24
CA TYR A 103 12.69 -8.15 -18.77
C TYR A 103 12.86 -9.22 -19.85
N GLU A 104 13.99 -9.90 -19.86
CA GLU A 104 14.24 -11.08 -20.72
C GLU A 104 13.91 -12.40 -19.99
N GLY A 105 12.96 -12.36 -19.04
CA GLY A 105 12.58 -13.47 -18.14
C GLY A 105 13.70 -13.96 -17.21
N VAL A 106 14.48 -13.01 -16.73
CA VAL A 106 15.30 -13.10 -15.51
C VAL A 106 14.68 -12.10 -14.51
N VAL A 107 14.87 -12.32 -13.21
CA VAL A 107 14.47 -11.38 -12.15
C VAL A 107 14.98 -9.97 -12.51
N PRO A 108 14.12 -8.95 -12.62
CA PRO A 108 14.56 -7.60 -12.99
C PRO A 108 15.58 -7.06 -11.98
N SER A 109 16.53 -6.24 -12.46
CA SER A 109 17.52 -5.62 -11.57
C SER A 109 16.89 -4.52 -10.72
N LEU A 110 17.39 -4.35 -9.49
CA LEU A 110 17.03 -3.28 -8.57
C LEU A 110 18.15 -2.24 -8.50
N ASN A 111 17.79 -0.98 -8.59
CA ASN A 111 18.70 0.16 -8.50
C ASN A 111 18.33 1.06 -7.33
N MET A 112 19.27 1.84 -6.81
CA MET A 112 19.02 2.85 -5.77
C MET A 112 18.26 4.06 -6.33
N SER A 113 17.31 4.58 -5.55
CA SER A 113 16.61 5.84 -5.82
C SER A 113 17.31 7.01 -5.12
N ALA A 114 17.61 8.06 -5.87
CA ALA A 114 18.21 9.30 -5.34
C ALA A 114 17.18 10.28 -4.77
N ASP A 115 15.88 10.02 -4.96
CA ASP A 115 14.77 10.88 -4.51
C ASP A 115 13.88 10.16 -3.47
N ALA A 116 14.45 9.12 -2.83
CA ALA A 116 13.74 8.32 -1.85
C ALA A 116 13.32 9.15 -0.63
N TRP A 117 12.06 9.00 -0.21
CA TRP A 117 11.54 9.66 0.99
C TRP A 117 12.26 9.20 2.25
N THR A 118 12.82 7.99 2.22
CA THR A 118 13.64 7.42 3.29
C THR A 118 14.97 8.14 3.49
N GLN A 119 15.29 9.19 2.72
CA GLN A 119 16.43 10.05 3.04
C GLN A 119 16.24 10.87 4.32
N GLY A 120 15.00 11.06 4.78
CA GLY A 120 14.70 11.78 6.01
C GLY A 120 13.44 11.31 6.71
N LEU A 121 12.92 10.12 6.38
CA LEU A 121 11.72 9.53 6.96
C LEU A 121 11.96 8.05 7.26
N ASN A 122 11.43 7.58 8.38
CA ASN A 122 11.23 6.16 8.62
C ASN A 122 9.89 5.78 7.99
N MET A 123 9.89 4.88 7.01
CA MET A 123 8.72 4.58 6.19
C MET A 123 8.19 3.17 6.48
N ILE A 124 6.94 3.06 6.92
CA ILE A 124 6.20 1.79 7.01
C ILE A 124 5.25 1.73 5.81
N TYR A 125 5.57 0.91 4.83
CA TYR A 125 4.67 0.56 3.73
C TYR A 125 3.82 -0.64 4.18
N VAL A 126 2.51 -0.47 4.30
CA VAL A 126 1.61 -1.54 4.74
C VAL A 126 0.72 -2.00 3.59
N ASP A 127 0.59 -3.31 3.43
CA ASP A 127 -0.38 -3.90 2.52
C ASP A 127 -1.74 -3.96 3.21
N ALA A 128 -2.54 -2.91 3.05
CA ALA A 128 -3.90 -2.82 3.58
C ALA A 128 -4.87 -2.43 2.45
N PRO A 129 -6.14 -2.89 2.46
CA PRO A 129 -6.74 -3.84 3.40
C PRO A 129 -6.19 -5.27 3.28
N VAL A 130 -6.70 -6.17 4.12
CA VAL A 130 -6.44 -7.62 3.99
C VAL A 130 -6.75 -8.14 2.58
N GLY A 131 -5.86 -8.99 2.05
CA GLY A 131 -5.88 -9.44 0.66
C GLY A 131 -5.05 -8.59 -0.29
N THR A 132 -4.62 -7.40 0.12
CA THR A 132 -3.61 -6.61 -0.59
C THR A 132 -2.24 -7.28 -0.49
N GLY A 133 -1.51 -7.35 -1.60
CA GLY A 133 -0.11 -7.80 -1.64
C GLY A 133 0.11 -9.14 -0.93
N PHE A 134 0.88 -9.12 0.17
CA PHE A 134 1.13 -10.34 0.96
C PHE A 134 0.25 -10.49 2.22
N SER A 135 -0.65 -9.53 2.49
CA SER A 135 -1.60 -9.59 3.59
C SER A 135 -2.70 -10.62 3.34
N TYR A 136 -3.09 -11.35 4.38
CA TYR A 136 -4.06 -12.45 4.23
C TYR A 136 -4.91 -12.64 5.49
N SER A 137 -6.01 -13.39 5.35
CA SER A 137 -6.78 -13.87 6.50
C SER A 137 -6.73 -15.39 6.58
N ASN A 138 -6.71 -15.92 7.81
CA ASN A 138 -6.87 -17.34 8.09
C ASN A 138 -8.32 -17.81 7.93
N THR A 139 -9.28 -16.90 7.75
CA THR A 139 -10.70 -17.22 7.54
C THR A 139 -11.23 -16.52 6.30
N SER A 140 -12.22 -17.10 5.64
CA SER A 140 -12.89 -16.43 4.51
C SER A 140 -13.63 -15.16 4.96
N GLN A 141 -14.14 -15.14 6.19
CA GLN A 141 -14.88 -14.00 6.72
C GLN A 141 -13.99 -12.76 6.90
N GLY A 142 -12.74 -12.98 7.29
CA GLY A 142 -11.77 -11.89 7.49
C GLY A 142 -11.36 -11.17 6.21
N TYR A 143 -11.77 -11.60 5.02
CA TYR A 143 -11.57 -10.87 3.77
C TYR A 143 -12.69 -9.85 3.46
N TYR A 144 -13.82 -9.90 4.18
CA TYR A 144 -14.91 -8.95 3.99
C TYR A 144 -14.75 -7.77 4.93
N VAL A 145 -14.03 -6.75 4.45
CA VAL A 145 -13.76 -5.52 5.20
C VAL A 145 -14.30 -4.31 4.42
N ASP A 146 -14.86 -3.35 5.14
CA ASP A 146 -15.20 -2.03 4.62
C ASP A 146 -14.13 -1.00 5.02
N ASP A 147 -14.32 0.26 4.64
CA ASP A 147 -13.35 1.32 4.93
C ASP A 147 -13.14 1.55 6.43
N ALA A 148 -14.19 1.41 7.23
CA ALA A 148 -14.12 1.61 8.68
C ALA A 148 -13.35 0.48 9.36
N GLU A 149 -13.66 -0.76 8.98
CA GLU A 149 -12.95 -1.94 9.48
C GLU A 149 -11.47 -1.92 9.04
N ASN A 150 -11.18 -1.55 7.78
CA ASN A 150 -9.81 -1.38 7.30
C ASN A 150 -9.04 -0.31 8.10
N ALA A 151 -9.68 0.83 8.40
CA ALA A 151 -9.08 1.88 9.19
C ALA A 151 -8.78 1.42 10.63
N ALA A 152 -9.74 0.74 11.27
CA ALA A 152 -9.58 0.18 12.61
C ALA A 152 -8.47 -0.88 12.67
N GLN A 153 -8.43 -1.80 11.71
CA GLN A 153 -7.38 -2.81 11.58
C GLN A 153 -6.00 -2.19 11.36
N THR A 154 -5.90 -1.16 10.51
CA THR A 154 -4.63 -0.46 10.26
C THR A 154 -4.16 0.34 11.48
N TYR A 155 -5.09 0.92 12.24
CA TYR A 155 -4.79 1.55 13.53
C TYR A 155 -4.28 0.53 14.57
N GLU A 156 -4.93 -0.63 14.68
CA GLU A 156 -4.48 -1.73 15.54
C GLU A 156 -3.08 -2.23 15.14
N PHE A 157 -2.85 -2.41 13.83
CA PHE A 157 -1.55 -2.73 13.26
C PHE A 157 -0.48 -1.77 13.77
N LEU A 158 -0.71 -0.46 13.63
CA LEU A 158 0.29 0.55 13.99
C LEU A 158 0.56 0.57 15.50
N ARG A 159 -0.47 0.37 16.34
CA ARG A 159 -0.30 0.22 17.79
C ARG A 159 0.58 -0.97 18.15
N LYS A 160 0.27 -2.14 17.58
CA LYS A 160 1.03 -3.37 17.84
C LYS A 160 2.46 -3.26 17.31
N TRP A 161 2.64 -2.64 16.14
CA TRP A 161 3.95 -2.37 15.56
C TRP A 161 4.79 -1.48 16.48
N LEU A 162 4.24 -0.38 17.01
CA LEU A 162 4.94 0.52 17.95
C LEU A 162 5.26 -0.13 19.30
N VAL A 163 4.46 -1.11 19.76
CA VAL A 163 4.80 -1.93 20.93
C VAL A 163 6.05 -2.79 20.68
N GLN A 164 6.21 -3.30 19.46
CA GLN A 164 7.38 -4.08 19.04
C GLN A 164 8.59 -3.20 18.71
N HIS A 165 8.35 -1.92 18.39
CA HIS A 165 9.36 -0.94 17.96
C HIS A 165 9.36 0.30 18.87
N PRO A 166 9.65 0.16 20.18
CA PRO A 166 9.50 1.24 21.15
C PRO A 166 10.41 2.44 20.88
N ASP A 167 11.52 2.24 20.15
CA ASP A 167 12.45 3.31 19.77
C ASP A 167 11.81 4.38 18.88
N PHE A 168 10.71 4.05 18.19
CA PHE A 168 9.98 4.98 17.32
C PHE A 168 8.80 5.70 18.01
N LEU A 169 8.53 5.41 19.30
CA LEU A 169 7.43 6.05 20.04
C LEU A 169 7.58 7.58 20.16
N GLY A 170 8.82 8.06 20.17
CA GLY A 170 9.13 9.49 20.27
C GLY A 170 9.04 10.24 18.94
N ASN A 171 9.08 9.53 17.82
CA ASN A 171 9.15 10.13 16.49
C ASN A 171 7.85 10.87 16.16
N GLU A 172 7.94 11.94 15.38
CA GLU A 172 6.75 12.55 14.81
C GLU A 172 6.07 11.57 13.86
N LEU A 173 4.78 11.31 14.06
CA LEU A 173 4.03 10.37 13.23
C LEU A 173 3.23 11.13 12.17
N TYR A 174 3.29 10.65 10.93
CA TYR A 174 2.43 11.05 9.82
C TYR A 174 1.78 9.82 9.20
N ILE A 175 0.54 9.96 8.72
CA ILE A 175 -0.12 8.92 7.92
C ILE A 175 -0.21 9.42 6.48
N ALA A 176 0.18 8.61 5.51
CA ALA A 176 0.21 9.00 4.11
C ALA A 176 -0.50 7.96 3.24
N GLY A 177 -1.04 8.43 2.12
CA GLY A 177 -1.59 7.53 1.11
C GLY A 177 -1.85 8.22 -0.22
N VAL A 178 -2.19 7.41 -1.21
CA VAL A 178 -2.44 7.86 -2.59
C VAL A 178 -3.76 7.30 -3.12
N SER A 179 -4.41 8.03 -4.03
CA SER A 179 -5.61 7.56 -4.72
C SER A 179 -6.74 7.20 -3.73
N TYR A 180 -7.30 5.99 -3.78
CA TYR A 180 -8.40 5.57 -2.90
C TYR A 180 -8.08 5.69 -1.41
N SER A 181 -6.79 5.67 -1.02
CA SER A 181 -6.37 5.90 0.36
C SER A 181 -6.78 7.26 0.94
N GLY A 182 -7.24 8.19 0.10
CA GLY A 182 -7.91 9.42 0.54
C GLY A 182 -9.15 9.18 1.41
N ILE A 183 -9.76 7.99 1.36
CA ILE A 183 -10.86 7.58 2.25
C ILE A 183 -10.36 7.03 3.59
N PRO A 184 -9.58 5.93 3.67
CA PRO A 184 -9.19 5.34 4.95
C PRO A 184 -8.13 6.14 5.73
N VAL A 185 -7.25 6.93 5.08
CA VAL A 185 -6.18 7.66 5.81
C VAL A 185 -6.76 8.67 6.81
N PRO A 186 -7.70 9.56 6.45
CA PRO A 186 -8.38 10.41 7.43
C PRO A 186 -9.07 9.63 8.55
N MET A 187 -9.65 8.46 8.26
CA MET A 187 -10.29 7.60 9.26
C MET A 187 -9.27 7.04 10.25
N ILE A 188 -8.11 6.56 9.77
CA ILE A 188 -7.00 6.08 10.62
C ILE A 188 -6.49 7.20 11.53
N VAL A 189 -6.33 8.41 11.00
CA VAL A 189 -5.91 9.57 11.82
C VAL A 189 -6.94 9.85 12.91
N ASN A 190 -8.23 9.73 12.60
CA ASN A 190 -9.30 9.88 13.59
C ASN A 190 -9.22 8.81 14.69
N GLU A 191 -9.02 7.54 14.33
CA GLU A 191 -8.80 6.43 15.29
C GLU A 191 -7.59 6.71 16.21
N ILE A 192 -6.49 7.24 15.66
CA ILE A 192 -5.31 7.60 16.45
C ILE A 192 -5.62 8.73 17.45
N ILE A 193 -6.31 9.78 17.00
CA ILE A 193 -6.68 10.92 17.84
C ILE A 193 -7.60 10.47 18.98
N GLU A 194 -8.66 9.71 18.66
CA GLU A 194 -9.60 9.19 19.66
C GLU A 194 -8.92 8.23 20.63
N GLY A 195 -8.06 7.35 20.13
CA GLY A 195 -7.27 6.46 20.97
C GLY A 195 -6.35 7.21 21.94
N ASN A 196 -5.72 8.30 21.49
CA ASN A 196 -4.92 9.19 22.34
C ASN A 196 -5.79 9.89 23.41
N ILE A 197 -6.98 10.37 23.04
CA ILE A 197 -7.94 11.00 23.98
C ILE A 197 -8.41 10.02 25.05
N LEU A 198 -8.68 8.77 24.65
CA LEU A 198 -9.08 7.68 25.53
C LEU A 198 -7.92 7.12 26.39
N GLY A 199 -6.69 7.59 26.18
CA GLY A 199 -5.51 7.14 26.92
C GLY A 199 -5.07 5.72 26.57
N LEU A 200 -5.40 5.23 25.36
CA LEU A 200 -4.93 3.94 24.88
C LEU A 200 -3.41 3.96 24.69
N SER A 201 -2.72 2.90 25.12
CA SER A 201 -1.26 2.77 25.01
C SER A 201 -0.86 1.90 23.82
N PRO A 202 0.21 2.23 23.07
CA PRO A 202 0.99 3.46 23.19
C PRO A 202 0.23 4.67 22.66
N SER A 203 0.46 5.83 23.28
CA SER A 203 0.04 7.10 22.69
C SER A 203 0.96 7.42 21.51
N MET A 204 0.38 7.92 20.41
CA MET A 204 1.12 8.22 19.19
C MET A 204 1.29 9.74 19.01
N ASN A 205 2.50 10.18 18.67
CA ASN A 205 2.84 11.58 18.41
C ASN A 205 2.40 12.02 16.99
N ILE A 206 1.12 11.86 16.68
CA ILE A 206 0.52 12.22 15.39
C ILE A 206 0.63 13.74 15.13
N LYS A 207 1.16 14.11 13.97
CA LYS A 207 1.31 15.52 13.52
C LYS A 207 0.39 15.88 12.36
N GLY A 208 0.02 14.91 11.54
CA GLY A 208 -0.88 15.11 10.42
C GLY A 208 -0.88 13.95 9.45
N TYR A 209 -1.43 14.20 8.27
CA TYR A 209 -1.48 13.22 7.18
C TYR A 209 -1.24 13.88 5.82
N VAL A 210 -0.82 13.06 4.86
CA VAL A 210 -0.47 13.50 3.50
C VAL A 210 -1.23 12.64 2.48
N LEU A 211 -1.92 13.28 1.55
CA LEU A 211 -2.67 12.60 0.50
C LEU A 211 -2.16 13.00 -0.88
N GLY A 212 -1.75 12.02 -1.67
CA GLY A 212 -1.40 12.20 -3.08
C GLY A 212 -2.56 11.84 -4.00
N SER A 213 -3.01 12.78 -4.85
CA SER A 213 -4.12 12.56 -5.79
C SER A 213 -5.31 11.78 -5.21
N PRO A 214 -5.86 12.18 -4.04
CA PRO A 214 -6.82 11.36 -3.31
C PRO A 214 -8.20 11.32 -3.96
N VAL A 215 -8.91 10.22 -3.72
CA VAL A 215 -10.38 10.24 -3.70
C VAL A 215 -10.84 10.88 -2.40
N THR A 216 -11.76 11.85 -2.47
CA THR A 216 -12.28 12.57 -1.31
C THR A 216 -13.80 12.57 -1.27
N ASP A 217 -14.44 12.90 -2.39
CA ASP A 217 -15.88 12.93 -2.56
C ASP A 217 -16.18 12.63 -4.02
N SER A 218 -16.89 11.53 -4.28
CA SER A 218 -17.14 11.07 -5.65
C SER A 218 -17.86 12.11 -6.49
N PHE A 219 -18.75 12.91 -5.90
CA PHE A 219 -19.45 13.94 -6.64
C PHE A 219 -18.50 15.07 -7.01
N ILE A 220 -17.72 15.61 -6.06
CA ILE A 220 -16.78 16.70 -6.32
C ILE A 220 -15.70 16.25 -7.31
N ASP A 221 -15.09 15.09 -7.07
CA ASP A 221 -13.98 14.55 -7.84
C ASP A 221 -14.41 14.27 -9.29
N ASP A 222 -15.52 13.54 -9.49
CA ASP A 222 -16.00 13.22 -10.84
C ASP A 222 -16.55 14.45 -11.57
N ASN A 223 -17.27 15.33 -10.87
CA ASN A 223 -17.82 16.54 -11.49
C ASN A 223 -16.70 17.51 -11.93
N SER A 224 -15.55 17.49 -11.28
CA SER A 224 -14.40 18.33 -11.64
C SER A 224 -13.70 17.92 -12.94
N LYS A 225 -13.88 16.67 -13.39
CA LYS A 225 -13.22 16.13 -14.59
C LYS A 225 -13.55 16.91 -15.86
N ILE A 226 -14.79 17.37 -16.03
CA ILE A 226 -15.20 18.10 -17.24
C ILE A 226 -14.56 19.51 -17.31
N PRO A 227 -14.66 20.35 -16.26
CA PRO A 227 -13.91 21.60 -16.19
C PRO A 227 -12.40 21.41 -16.38
N PHE A 228 -11.82 20.33 -15.84
CA PHE A 228 -10.40 20.01 -16.00
C PHE A 228 -10.04 19.66 -17.45
N ALA A 229 -10.83 18.80 -18.10
CA ALA A 229 -10.67 18.44 -19.51
C ALA A 229 -10.75 19.67 -20.43
N TYR A 230 -11.69 20.58 -20.15
CA TYR A 230 -11.77 21.86 -20.85
C TYR A 230 -10.52 22.74 -20.61
N GLY A 231 -10.05 22.83 -19.35
CA GLY A 231 -8.84 23.58 -19.01
C GLY A 231 -7.57 23.04 -19.69
N LEU A 232 -7.54 21.75 -20.01
CA LEU A 232 -6.49 21.09 -20.77
C LEU A 232 -6.73 21.09 -22.29
N THR A 233 -7.77 21.76 -22.78
CA THR A 233 -8.14 21.82 -24.21
C THR A 233 -8.46 20.46 -24.85
N LEU A 234 -8.87 19.47 -24.04
CA LEU A 234 -9.28 18.14 -24.52
C LEU A 234 -10.68 18.14 -25.13
N ILE A 235 -11.50 19.14 -24.80
CA ILE A 235 -12.85 19.35 -25.35
C ILE A 235 -13.01 20.79 -25.84
N SER A 236 -13.90 21.01 -26.81
CA SER A 236 -14.10 22.34 -27.41
C SER A 236 -14.87 23.30 -26.48
N HIS A 237 -14.72 24.60 -26.72
CA HIS A 237 -15.44 25.63 -26.00
C HIS A 237 -16.96 25.54 -26.17
N GLU A 238 -17.42 25.21 -27.38
CA GLU A 238 -18.83 25.03 -27.71
C GLU A 238 -19.45 23.86 -26.94
N LEU A 239 -18.76 22.70 -26.94
CA LEU A 239 -19.23 21.50 -26.24
C LEU A 239 -19.24 21.73 -24.73
N TYR A 240 -18.20 22.34 -24.17
CA TYR A 240 -18.16 22.67 -22.74
C TYR A 240 -19.29 23.62 -22.32
N ASN A 241 -19.58 24.67 -23.11
CA ASN A 241 -20.68 25.60 -22.80
C ASN A 241 -22.06 24.94 -22.96
N SER A 242 -22.23 24.05 -23.93
CA SER A 242 -23.44 23.23 -24.09
C SER A 242 -23.66 22.38 -22.83
N ALA A 243 -22.66 21.58 -22.46
CA ALA A 243 -22.69 20.73 -21.28
C ALA A 243 -22.97 21.55 -20.01
N LYS A 244 -22.25 22.65 -19.81
CA LYS A 244 -22.44 23.53 -18.64
C LYS A 244 -23.87 24.05 -18.53
N THR A 245 -24.50 24.39 -19.65
CA THR A 245 -25.88 24.90 -19.70
C THR A 245 -26.90 23.79 -19.46
N ASN A 246 -26.78 22.68 -20.20
CA ASN A 246 -27.75 21.59 -20.18
C ASN A 246 -27.66 20.75 -18.89
N CYS A 247 -26.45 20.58 -18.35
CA CYS A 247 -26.18 19.88 -17.11
C CYS A 247 -26.22 20.79 -15.87
N LYS A 248 -26.31 22.12 -16.06
CA LYS A 248 -26.34 23.12 -14.97
C LYS A 248 -25.15 23.01 -14.01
N GLY A 249 -23.98 22.64 -14.54
CA GLY A 249 -22.76 22.41 -13.77
C GLY A 249 -22.71 21.12 -12.96
N ASN A 250 -23.70 20.23 -13.13
CA ASN A 250 -23.73 18.89 -12.55
C ASN A 250 -23.63 17.82 -13.65
N TYR A 251 -22.42 17.33 -13.84
CA TYR A 251 -22.04 16.39 -14.88
C TYR A 251 -22.10 14.92 -14.44
N VAL A 252 -22.33 14.68 -13.15
CA VAL A 252 -22.42 13.32 -12.56
C VAL A 252 -23.88 12.87 -12.51
N ASN A 253 -24.76 13.69 -11.94
CA ASN A 253 -26.18 13.40 -11.84
C ASN A 253 -26.90 14.00 -13.05
N VAL A 254 -26.83 13.28 -14.17
CA VAL A 254 -27.39 13.68 -15.47
C VAL A 254 -28.89 14.00 -15.33
N SER A 255 -29.24 15.26 -15.63
CA SER A 255 -30.54 15.83 -15.29
C SER A 255 -31.50 15.99 -16.46
N SER A 256 -31.04 15.78 -17.70
CA SER A 256 -31.85 15.89 -18.92
C SER A 256 -31.24 15.10 -20.08
N GLU A 257 -32.04 14.83 -21.11
CA GLU A 257 -31.57 14.20 -22.36
C GLU A 257 -30.48 15.02 -23.04
N ALA A 258 -30.63 16.35 -23.09
CA ALA A 258 -29.61 17.24 -23.65
C ALA A 258 -28.28 17.16 -22.88
N CYS A 259 -28.33 17.10 -21.55
CA CYS A 259 -27.13 16.87 -20.74
C CYS A 259 -26.50 15.52 -21.05
N ALA A 260 -27.31 14.44 -21.12
CA ALA A 260 -26.81 13.11 -21.41
C ALA A 260 -26.04 13.06 -22.75
N LEU A 261 -26.56 13.72 -23.79
CA LEU A 261 -25.91 13.80 -25.10
C LEU A 261 -24.60 14.58 -25.06
N ASP A 262 -24.53 15.68 -24.30
CA ASP A 262 -23.29 16.43 -24.12
C ASP A 262 -22.23 15.61 -23.37
N ILE A 263 -22.63 14.89 -22.31
CA ILE A 263 -21.73 14.00 -21.55
C ILE A 263 -21.22 12.87 -22.44
N GLU A 264 -22.10 12.21 -23.20
CA GLU A 264 -21.71 11.12 -24.12
C GLU A 264 -20.70 11.61 -25.17
N ALA A 265 -20.90 12.81 -25.73
CA ALA A 265 -19.96 13.40 -26.67
C ALA A 265 -18.60 13.72 -26.02
N ILE A 266 -18.59 14.17 -24.78
CA ILE A 266 -17.35 14.41 -24.01
C ILE A 266 -16.64 13.08 -23.72
N ASP A 267 -17.36 12.07 -23.25
CA ASP A 267 -16.80 10.76 -22.92
C ASP A 267 -16.15 10.10 -24.14
N GLU A 268 -16.75 10.21 -25.32
CA GLU A 268 -16.16 9.67 -26.55
C GLU A 268 -14.87 10.39 -26.95
N LEU A 269 -14.76 11.71 -26.71
CA LEU A 269 -13.51 12.46 -26.93
C LEU A 269 -12.40 12.05 -25.95
N LEU A 270 -12.78 11.76 -24.70
CA LEU A 270 -11.83 11.41 -23.63
C LEU A 270 -11.49 9.92 -23.57
N ARG A 271 -12.20 9.09 -24.33
CA ARG A 271 -12.11 7.62 -24.30
C ARG A 271 -10.70 7.03 -24.38
N TYR A 272 -9.82 7.66 -25.15
CA TYR A 272 -8.43 7.20 -25.36
C TYR A 272 -7.40 8.14 -24.73
N ILE A 273 -7.82 8.94 -23.74
CA ILE A 273 -6.92 9.73 -22.90
C ILE A 273 -6.60 8.93 -21.65
N ASN A 274 -5.31 8.91 -21.29
CA ASN A 274 -4.89 8.37 -20.01
C ASN A 274 -5.32 9.31 -18.89
N VAL A 275 -6.38 8.94 -18.16
CA VAL A 275 -6.95 9.76 -17.07
C VAL A 275 -6.08 9.81 -15.82
N ALA A 276 -5.10 8.92 -15.67
CA ALA A 276 -4.12 8.96 -14.58
C ALA A 276 -2.95 9.91 -14.92
N GLN A 277 -2.58 10.00 -16.20
CA GLN A 277 -1.57 10.93 -16.69
C GLN A 277 -1.81 11.33 -18.15
N VAL A 278 -2.43 12.49 -18.36
CA VAL A 278 -2.95 12.95 -19.67
C VAL A 278 -1.89 13.13 -20.76
N LEU A 279 -0.62 13.27 -20.39
CA LEU A 279 0.51 13.39 -21.32
C LEU A 279 1.10 12.03 -21.72
N HIS A 280 0.72 10.96 -21.04
CA HIS A 280 1.21 9.62 -21.31
C HIS A 280 0.25 8.87 -22.26
N PRO A 281 0.76 7.87 -23.02
CA PRO A 281 -0.10 7.04 -23.85
C PRO A 281 -1.22 6.39 -23.04
N TYR A 282 -2.40 6.27 -23.65
CA TYR A 282 -3.44 5.40 -23.13
C TYR A 282 -3.03 3.94 -23.36
N CYS A 283 -3.09 3.16 -22.29
CA CYS A 283 -2.65 1.78 -22.27
C CYS A 283 -3.83 0.90 -21.91
N TYR A 284 -4.17 -0.04 -22.79
CA TYR A 284 -5.27 -0.95 -22.54
C TYR A 284 -4.92 -1.84 -21.34
N PRO A 285 -5.83 -2.01 -20.34
CA PRO A 285 -5.53 -2.83 -19.17
C PRO A 285 -5.26 -4.28 -19.59
N PHE A 286 -4.11 -4.82 -19.15
CA PHE A 286 -3.80 -6.24 -19.28
C PHE A 286 -4.81 -7.04 -18.46
N THR A 287 -5.64 -7.85 -19.12
CA THR A 287 -6.27 -9.00 -18.44
C THR A 287 -5.27 -10.14 -18.44
N VAL A 288 -4.40 -10.22 -17.43
CA VAL A 288 -3.64 -11.46 -17.19
C VAL A 288 -4.65 -12.48 -16.64
N LYS A 289 -5.02 -13.48 -17.44
CA LYS A 289 -5.90 -14.55 -16.95
C LYS A 289 -5.15 -15.31 -15.85
N PRO A 290 -5.75 -15.54 -14.66
CA PRO A 290 -5.11 -16.25 -13.55
C PRO A 290 -4.59 -17.66 -13.90
N SER A 291 -5.08 -18.25 -15.00
CA SER A 291 -4.76 -19.61 -15.43
C SER A 291 -3.51 -19.77 -16.32
N GLU A 292 -2.82 -18.68 -16.70
CA GLU A 292 -1.69 -18.80 -17.63
C GLU A 292 -0.38 -19.15 -16.94
N ARG A 293 0.21 -20.28 -17.38
CA ARG A 293 1.51 -20.77 -16.92
C ARG A 293 2.59 -19.68 -17.10
N PRO A 294 3.61 -19.61 -16.23
CA PRO A 294 4.65 -18.56 -16.25
C PRO A 294 5.28 -18.31 -17.63
N GLY A 295 5.43 -19.37 -18.44
CA GLY A 295 5.99 -19.28 -19.79
C GLY A 295 5.15 -18.52 -20.83
N ASN A 296 3.83 -18.42 -20.64
CA ASN A 296 2.93 -17.71 -21.56
C ASN A 296 2.80 -16.21 -21.23
N ARG A 297 3.19 -15.77 -20.02
CA ARG A 297 3.24 -14.34 -19.66
C ARG A 297 4.31 -13.57 -20.44
N ARG A 298 5.32 -14.29 -20.95
CA ARG A 298 6.43 -13.75 -21.75
C ARG A 298 6.00 -13.24 -23.13
N SER A 299 5.09 -13.93 -23.83
CA SER A 299 4.72 -13.56 -25.21
C SER A 299 3.85 -12.30 -25.30
N SER A 300 3.14 -11.96 -24.22
CA SER A 300 2.24 -10.81 -24.17
C SER A 300 2.97 -9.48 -23.93
N LEU A 301 4.24 -9.53 -23.53
CA LEU A 301 5.07 -8.37 -23.15
C LEU A 301 5.94 -7.83 -24.31
N GLU A 302 6.00 -8.53 -25.44
CA GLU A 302 6.90 -8.19 -26.56
C GLU A 302 6.34 -7.11 -27.52
N GLU A 303 5.09 -6.67 -27.36
CA GLU A 303 4.53 -5.61 -28.19
C GLU A 303 5.09 -4.22 -27.78
N ALA A 304 5.72 -3.53 -28.73
CA ALA A 304 6.42 -2.26 -28.53
C ALA A 304 5.56 -1.13 -27.93
N ASN A 305 4.24 -1.17 -28.10
CA ASN A 305 3.31 -0.20 -27.49
C ASN A 305 3.23 -0.28 -25.97
N TYR A 306 3.60 -1.41 -25.36
CA TYR A 306 3.48 -1.61 -23.91
C TYR A 306 4.73 -1.21 -23.13
N ARG A 307 5.88 -1.05 -23.78
CA ARG A 307 7.10 -0.57 -23.11
C ARG A 307 7.02 0.89 -22.69
N SER A 308 6.18 1.68 -23.34
CA SER A 308 5.87 3.08 -23.00
C SER A 308 4.73 3.23 -21.99
N CYS A 309 4.17 2.12 -21.48
CA CYS A 309 3.05 2.13 -20.56
C CYS A 309 3.53 1.97 -19.11
N ASP A 310 3.07 2.85 -18.22
CA ASP A 310 3.36 2.76 -16.79
C ASP A 310 2.84 1.45 -16.16
N LEU A 311 1.79 0.84 -16.76
CA LEU A 311 1.28 -0.50 -16.41
C LEU A 311 2.32 -1.62 -16.48
N TYR A 312 3.40 -1.43 -17.25
CA TYR A 312 4.49 -2.39 -17.31
C TYR A 312 5.20 -2.53 -15.94
N SER A 313 5.26 -1.44 -15.17
CA SER A 313 5.87 -1.45 -13.83
C SER A 313 5.11 -2.39 -12.88
N SER A 314 3.78 -2.31 -12.84
CA SER A 314 2.94 -3.16 -12.00
C SER A 314 3.07 -4.65 -12.34
N VAL A 315 3.11 -4.99 -13.64
CA VAL A 315 3.32 -6.37 -14.08
C VAL A 315 4.69 -6.88 -13.69
N ALA A 316 5.73 -6.07 -13.88
CA ALA A 316 7.09 -6.45 -13.50
C ALA A 316 7.27 -6.57 -11.97
N ILE A 317 6.62 -5.71 -11.19
CA ILE A 317 6.55 -5.82 -9.72
C ILE A 317 5.87 -7.13 -9.33
N SER A 318 4.69 -7.44 -9.90
CA SER A 318 3.99 -8.70 -9.60
C SER A 318 4.84 -9.93 -9.94
N ILE A 319 5.51 -9.92 -11.09
CA ILE A 319 6.43 -11.00 -11.50
C ILE A 319 7.60 -11.13 -10.50
N TRP A 320 8.25 -10.02 -10.16
CA TRP A 320 9.38 -10.00 -9.24
C TRP A 320 8.95 -10.47 -7.84
N ALA A 321 7.88 -9.89 -7.30
CA ALA A 321 7.35 -10.20 -5.97
C ALA A 321 6.91 -11.66 -5.82
N ASN A 322 6.46 -12.29 -6.91
CA ASN A 322 6.03 -13.69 -6.91
C ASN A 322 7.16 -14.70 -7.14
N ASP A 323 8.38 -14.26 -7.45
CA ASP A 323 9.54 -15.16 -7.53
C ASP A 323 9.80 -15.81 -6.16
N GLU A 324 10.05 -17.11 -6.15
CA GLU A 324 10.24 -17.87 -4.90
C GLU A 324 11.42 -17.35 -4.08
N SER A 325 12.50 -16.90 -4.74
CA SER A 325 13.66 -16.34 -4.05
C SER A 325 13.37 -14.97 -3.44
N VAL A 326 12.50 -14.17 -4.08
CA VAL A 326 12.07 -12.87 -3.55
C VAL A 326 11.17 -13.07 -2.34
N ARG A 327 10.19 -13.97 -2.43
CA ARG A 327 9.31 -14.31 -1.30
C ARG A 327 10.08 -14.87 -0.11
N ALA A 328 11.08 -15.70 -0.37
CA ALA A 328 11.97 -16.20 0.68
C ALA A 328 12.80 -15.07 1.32
N ALA A 329 13.34 -14.15 0.52
CA ALA A 329 14.11 -13.00 1.03
C ALA A 329 13.25 -12.05 1.88
N LEU A 330 11.99 -11.83 1.49
CA LEU A 330 11.00 -11.03 2.22
C LEU A 330 10.31 -11.81 3.36
N ASN A 331 10.70 -13.06 3.62
CA ASN A 331 10.08 -13.95 4.61
C ASN A 331 8.54 -14.04 4.50
N VAL A 332 8.02 -14.05 3.27
CA VAL A 332 6.59 -14.18 2.98
C VAL A 332 6.12 -15.59 3.34
N ARG A 333 5.06 -15.68 4.14
CA ARG A 333 4.50 -16.98 4.57
C ARG A 333 3.87 -17.70 3.37
N ASN A 334 4.04 -19.02 3.31
CA ASN A 334 3.50 -19.82 2.21
C ASN A 334 2.05 -20.26 2.56
N VAL A 335 1.10 -19.36 2.36
CA VAL A 335 -0.34 -19.57 2.61
C VAL A 335 -1.13 -19.45 1.31
N ARG A 336 -2.32 -20.06 1.25
CA ARG A 336 -3.17 -19.99 0.06
C ARG A 336 -3.59 -18.54 -0.16
N GLY A 337 -3.23 -17.94 -1.30
CA GLY A 337 -3.51 -16.53 -1.61
C GLY A 337 -2.36 -15.55 -1.35
N SER A 338 -1.17 -16.00 -0.91
CA SER A 338 0.01 -15.12 -0.73
C SER A 338 0.75 -14.82 -2.03
N TYR A 339 0.05 -14.77 -3.16
CA TYR A 339 0.60 -14.34 -4.44
C TYR A 339 0.13 -12.92 -4.69
N MET A 340 1.06 -12.05 -5.09
CA MET A 340 0.74 -10.69 -5.47
C MET A 340 0.03 -10.71 -6.83
N GLU A 341 -1.25 -10.39 -6.87
CA GLU A 341 -2.02 -10.35 -8.13
C GLU A 341 -1.86 -9.02 -8.87
#